data_AF-A0A4U9D5I0-F1
#
_entry.id   AF-A0A4U9D5I0-F1
#
_cell.length_a   1.000
_cell.length_b   1.000
_cell.length_c   1.000
_cell.angle_alpha   90.00
_cell.angle_beta   90.00
_cell.angle_gamma   90.00
#
_symmetry.space_group_name_H-M   'P 1'
#
loop_
_entity.id
_entity.type
_entity.pdbx_description
1 polymer ?
#
loop_
_entity_poly.entity_id
_entity_poly.type
_entity_poly.pdbx_seq_one_letter_code
_entity_poly.pdbx_strand_id
1 'polypeptide(L)' 'MATNNTQQLRADEQRSAEILERIPAGRWGLPSDLMGPVVFLSSSASDYINGYTVAVDGGWLAR' A
#
# COMPACT_ATOMS: atom_id res chain seq x y z
N MET A 1 -1.47 -0.82 5.50
CA MET A 1 -2.24 -1.98 5.00
C MET A 1 -3.02 -2.62 6.14
N ALA A 2 -4.16 -3.26 5.88
CA ALA A 2 -4.97 -3.96 6.88
C ALA A 2 -4.43 -5.37 7.15
N THR A 3 -3.39 -5.45 7.97
CA THR A 3 -2.76 -6.69 8.45
C THR A 3 -2.63 -6.64 9.97
N ASN A 4 -2.00 -7.65 10.58
CA ASN A 4 -1.76 -7.69 12.03
C ASN A 4 -0.95 -6.47 12.51
N ASN A 5 0.03 -6.03 11.72
CA ASN A 5 0.91 -4.90 12.07
C ASN A 5 0.15 -3.58 12.31
N THR A 6 -1.02 -3.42 11.71
CA THR A 6 -1.85 -2.20 11.86
C THR A 6 -3.15 -2.46 12.61
N GLN A 7 -3.34 -3.64 13.20
CA GLN A 7 -4.61 -4.00 13.85
C GLN A 7 -5.00 -3.01 14.94
N GLN A 8 -4.08 -2.68 15.86
CA GLN A 8 -4.36 -1.73 16.95
C GLN A 8 -4.70 -0.33 16.43
N LEU A 9 -3.98 0.11 15.40
CA LEU A 9 -4.15 1.43 14.80
C LEU A 9 -5.46 1.57 14.01
N ARG A 10 -5.94 0.47 13.42
CA ARG A 10 -7.26 0.40 12.77
C ARG A 10 -8.42 0.25 13.76
N ALA A 11 -8.15 -0.25 14.96
CA ALA A 11 -9.16 -0.38 16.02
C ALA A 11 -9.43 0.95 16.76
N ASP A 12 -8.49 1.89 16.68
CA ASP A 12 -8.70 3.28 17.10
C ASP A 12 -9.40 4.04 15.96
N GLU A 13 -10.70 4.30 16.11
CA GLU A 13 -11.53 4.91 15.06
C GLU A 13 -11.03 6.31 14.68
N GLN A 14 -10.61 7.11 15.66
CA GLN A 14 -10.11 8.46 15.41
C GLN A 14 -8.81 8.40 14.60
N ARG A 15 -7.82 7.62 15.05
CA ARG A 15 -6.56 7.48 14.33
C ARG A 15 -6.73 6.85 12.95
N SER A 16 -7.63 5.89 12.83
CA SER A 16 -7.93 5.26 11.54
C SER A 16 -8.52 6.28 10.55
N ALA A 17 -9.43 7.15 11.01
CA ALA A 17 -10.01 8.20 10.18
C ALA A 17 -8.95 9.23 9.73
N GLU A 18 -8.14 9.74 10.66
CA GLU A 18 -7.06 10.70 10.37
C GLU A 18 -6.04 10.17 9.34
N ILE A 19 -5.76 8.86 9.37
CA ILE A 19 -4.87 8.21 8.40
C ILE A 19 -5.55 8.02 7.06
N LEU A 20 -6.81 7.58 7.05
CA LEU A 20 -7.56 7.40 5.81
C LEU A 20 -7.76 8.70 5.03
N GLU A 21 -7.96 9.82 5.72
CA GLU A 21 -8.03 11.17 5.11
C GLU A 21 -6.74 11.54 4.36
N ARG A 22 -5.60 10.97 4.77
CA ARG A 22 -4.29 11.21 4.18
C ARG A 22 -3.93 10.20 3.09
N ILE A 23 -4.71 9.15 2.90
CA ILE A 23 -4.53 8.18 1.81
C ILE A 23 -5.44 8.63 0.66
N PRO A 24 -4.90 9.13 -0.47
CA PRO A 24 -5.73 9.57 -1.61
C PRO A 24 -6.73 8.51 -2.12
N ALA A 25 -6.36 7.23 -2.08
CA ALA A 25 -7.25 6.12 -2.45
C ALA A 25 -8.43 5.90 -1.46
N GLY A 26 -8.44 6.55 -0.30
CA GLY A 26 -9.53 6.50 0.69
C GLY A 26 -9.74 5.14 1.34
N ARG A 27 -8.77 4.22 1.24
CA ARG A 27 -8.87 2.86 1.80
C ARG A 27 -7.54 2.35 2.32
N TRP A 28 -7.60 1.44 3.29
CA TRP A 28 -6.45 0.64 3.68
C TRP A 28 -6.05 -0.31 2.54
N GLY A 29 -4.75 -0.36 2.23
CA GLY A 29 -4.22 -1.41 1.35
C GLY A 29 -4.43 -2.80 1.95
N LEU A 30 -4.63 -3.80 1.11
CA LEU A 30 -4.82 -5.22 1.44
C LEU A 30 -3.67 -6.06 0.88
N PRO A 31 -3.38 -7.25 1.41
CA PRO A 31 -2.39 -8.15 0.82
C PRO A 31 -2.62 -8.42 -0.68
N SER A 32 -3.88 -8.44 -1.12
CA SER A 32 -4.25 -8.61 -2.53
C SER A 32 -3.77 -7.48 -3.44
N ASP A 33 -3.59 -6.26 -2.92
CA ASP A 33 -3.07 -5.13 -3.71
C ASP A 33 -1.60 -5.35 -4.15
N LEU A 34 -0.87 -6.25 -3.47
CA LEU A 34 0.51 -6.60 -3.81
C LEU A 34 0.60 -7.71 -4.85
N MET A 35 -0.47 -8.46 -5.12
CA MET A 35 -0.42 -9.61 -6.04
C MET A 35 0.03 -9.18 -7.44
N GLY A 36 -0.59 -8.13 -7.99
CA GLY A 36 -0.20 -7.57 -9.29
C GLY A 36 1.24 -7.06 -9.31
N PRO A 37 1.64 -6.13 -8.42
CA PRO A 37 3.00 -5.60 -8.35
C PRO A 37 4.08 -6.67 -8.18
N VAL A 38 3.85 -7.68 -7.33
CA VAL A 38 4.82 -8.77 -7.12
C VAL A 38 4.97 -9.63 -8.37
N VAL A 39 3.85 -10.00 -9.03
CA VAL A 39 3.91 -10.74 -10.30
C VAL A 39 4.61 -9.92 -11.37
N PHE A 40 4.28 -8.64 -11.49
CA PHE A 40 4.91 -7.72 -12.44
C PHE A 40 6.43 -7.68 -12.25
N LEU A 41 6.90 -7.37 -11.04
CA LEU A 41 8.34 -7.25 -10.71
C LEU A 41 9.09 -8.59 -10.76
N SER A 42 8.37 -9.71 -10.71
CA SER A 42 8.96 -11.07 -10.82
C SER A 42 8.90 -11.64 -12.24
N SER A 43 8.45 -10.85 -13.21
CA SER A 43 8.25 -11.29 -14.60
C SER A 43 9.16 -10.54 -15.58
N SER A 44 9.24 -11.04 -16.81
CA SER A 44 9.98 -10.36 -17.87
C SER A 44 9.38 -9.00 -18.27
N ALA A 45 8.15 -8.70 -17.84
CA ALA A 45 7.54 -7.39 -18.07
C ALA A 45 8.29 -6.24 -17.37
N SER A 46 9.17 -6.55 -16.40
CA SER A 46 9.99 -5.59 -15.68
C SER A 46 11.50 -5.72 -15.94
N ASP A 47 11.94 -6.37 -17.03
CA ASP A 47 13.36 -6.69 -17.29
C ASP A 47 14.32 -5.49 -17.24
N TYR A 48 13.83 -4.28 -17.57
CA TYR A 48 14.63 -3.06 -17.56
C TYR A 48 14.44 -2.19 -16.31
N ILE A 49 13.75 -2.69 -15.29
CA ILE A 49 13.61 -2.03 -13.98
C ILE A 49 14.59 -2.69 -13.02
N ASN A 50 15.55 -1.91 -12.51
CA ASN A 50 16.53 -2.39 -11.53
C ASN A 50 16.88 -1.29 -10.52
N GLY A 51 17.15 -1.67 -9.26
CA GLY A 51 17.54 -0.74 -8.20
C GLY A 51 16.46 0.29 -7.81
N TYR A 52 15.19 0.02 -8.10
CA TYR A 52 14.09 0.96 -7.90
C TYR A 52 13.06 0.45 -6.88
N THR A 53 12.51 1.36 -6.09
CA THR A 53 11.44 1.06 -5.12
C THR A 53 10.11 1.57 -5.67
N VAL A 54 9.15 0.67 -5.85
CA VAL A 54 7.78 1.03 -6.27
C VAL A 54 6.90 1.14 -5.02
N ALA A 55 6.34 2.32 -4.77
CA ALA A 55 5.37 2.51 -3.70
C ALA A 55 4.00 1.94 -4.11
N VAL A 56 3.45 1.04 -3.29
CA VAL A 56 2.08 0.51 -3.42
C VAL A 56 1.30 0.96 -2.19
N ASP A 57 0.96 2.25 -2.15
CA ASP A 57 0.58 2.94 -0.90
C ASP A 57 -0.72 3.74 -1.00
N GLY A 58 -1.46 3.64 -2.11
CA GLY A 58 -2.69 4.39 -2.33
C GLY A 58 -2.49 5.89 -2.48
N GLY A 59 -1.28 6.34 -2.82
CA GLY A 59 -0.91 7.74 -2.99
C GLY A 59 -0.38 8.42 -1.72
N TRP A 60 -0.08 7.65 -0.67
CA TRP A 60 0.39 8.18 0.62
C TRP A 60 1.62 9.09 0.49
N LEU A 61 2.64 8.67 -0.28
CA LEU A 61 3.86 9.46 -0.48
C LEU A 61 3.68 10.65 -1.43
N ALA A 62 2.56 10.74 -2.16
CA ALA A 62 2.27 11.85 -3.05
C ALA A 62 1.61 13.05 -2.33
N ARG A 63 1.17 12.86 -1.08
CA ARG A 63 0.46 13.87 -0.28
C ARG A 63 1.37 14.67 0.64
#